data_AF-A0A1X2F109-F1
#
_entry.id   AF-A0A1X2F109-F1
#
_cell.length_a   1.000
_cell.length_b   1.000
_cell.length_c   1.000
_cell.angle_alpha   90.00
_cell.angle_beta   90.00
_cell.angle_gamma   90.00
#
_symmetry.space_group_name_H-M   'P 1'
#
loop_
_entity.id
_entity.type
_entity.pdbx_description
1 polymer ?
#
loop_
_entity_poly.entity_id
_entity_poly.type
_entity_poly.pdbx_seq_one_letter_code
_entity_poly.pdbx_strand_id
1 'polypeptide(L)' 'MPTDLGPYPVIADLLSGASLRELAHARDDLERAQERYDSAVLAGRKAGLSWREIGEILGVSKQKLHSRYRSRDLST' A
#
# COMPACT_ATOMS: atom_id res chain seq x y z
N MET A 1 -19.67 40.79 -17.67
CA MET A 1 -18.71 40.73 -16.56
C MET A 1 -18.13 39.33 -16.52
N PRO A 2 -16.83 39.10 -16.74
CA PRO A 2 -16.22 37.81 -16.45
C PRO A 2 -15.71 37.83 -15.00
N THR A 3 -16.36 37.09 -14.10
CA THR A 3 -15.80 36.75 -12.78
C THR A 3 -15.03 35.44 -12.92
N ASP A 4 -13.80 35.57 -13.39
CA ASP A 4 -12.74 34.62 -13.00
C ASP A 4 -12.06 35.18 -11.73
N LEU A 5 -11.31 34.33 -11.03
CA LEU A 5 -10.62 34.47 -9.73
C LEU A 5 -11.47 34.02 -8.51
N GLY A 6 -11.30 32.82 -7.95
CA GLY A 6 -10.21 31.86 -8.07
C GLY A 6 -10.50 30.54 -7.31
N PRO A 7 -9.50 29.74 -6.94
CA PRO A 7 -9.65 28.35 -6.49
C PRO A 7 -10.13 28.26 -5.03
N TYR A 8 -11.37 28.68 -4.77
CA TYR A 8 -11.88 28.80 -3.40
C TYR A 8 -12.25 27.50 -2.67
N PRO A 9 -12.70 26.40 -3.31
CA PRO A 9 -12.96 25.17 -2.55
C PRO A 9 -11.66 24.42 -2.21
N VAL A 10 -10.68 24.43 -3.12
CA VAL A 10 -9.39 23.73 -2.92
C VAL A 10 -8.56 24.44 -1.84
N ILE A 11 -8.53 25.78 -1.81
CA ILE A 11 -7.80 26.53 -0.79
C ILE A 11 -8.49 26.40 0.58
N ALA A 12 -9.83 26.44 0.65
CA ALA A 12 -10.56 26.25 1.91
C ALA A 12 -10.34 24.85 2.50
N ASP A 13 -10.34 23.82 1.65
CA ASP A 13 -10.09 22.43 2.07
C ASP A 13 -8.63 22.22 2.54
N LEU A 14 -7.67 22.81 1.82
CA LEU A 14 -6.25 22.83 2.21
C LEU A 14 -6.02 23.55 3.55
N LEU A 15 -6.69 24.70 3.78
CA LEU A 15 -6.62 25.48 5.01
C LEU A 15 -7.33 24.81 6.20
N SER A 16 -8.37 24.02 5.95
CA SER A 16 -9.06 23.22 6.99
C SER A 16 -8.21 22.05 7.51
N GLY A 17 -7.21 21.64 6.72
CA GLY A 17 -6.38 20.46 6.95
C GLY A 17 -7.13 19.13 6.80
N ALA A 18 -8.39 19.14 6.34
CA ALA A 18 -9.19 17.93 6.18
C ALA A 18 -8.60 17.03 5.09
N SER A 19 -8.35 17.52 3.87
CA SER A 19 -7.72 16.70 2.83
C SER A 19 -6.29 16.27 3.15
N LEU A 20 -5.52 17.05 3.90
CA LEU A 20 -4.21 16.61 4.40
C LEU A 20 -4.33 15.45 5.41
N ARG A 21 -5.31 15.51 6.31
CA ARG A 21 -5.62 14.41 7.24
C ARG A 21 -6.13 13.18 6.51
N GLU A 22 -7.02 13.32 5.54
CA GLU A 22 -7.51 12.21 4.72
C GLU A 22 -6.37 11.55 3.93
N LEU A 23 -5.45 12.33 3.35
CA LEU A 23 -4.27 11.79 2.69
C LEU A 23 -3.33 11.09 3.67
N ALA A 24 -3.15 11.62 4.89
CA ALA A 24 -2.39 10.95 5.93
C ALA A 24 -3.05 9.63 6.35
N HIS A 25 -4.36 9.63 6.55
CA HIS A 25 -5.12 8.41 6.86
C HIS A 25 -5.01 7.37 5.75
N ALA A 26 -5.18 7.78 4.49
CA ALA A 26 -5.03 6.89 3.34
C ALA A 26 -3.61 6.31 3.23
N ARG A 27 -2.57 7.11 3.53
CA ARG A 27 -1.19 6.63 3.59
C ARG A 27 -1.01 5.60 4.71
N ASP A 28 -1.52 5.89 5.90
CA ASP A 28 -1.39 4.99 7.05
C ASP A 28 -2.18 3.69 6.82
N ASP A 29 -3.35 3.76 6.15
CA ASP A 29 -4.11 2.58 5.72
C ASP A 29 -3.35 1.76 4.68
N LEU A 30 -2.70 2.42 3.73
CA LEU A 30 -1.86 1.75 2.74
C LEU A 30 -0.68 1.04 3.41
N GLU A 31 -0.03 1.68 4.37
CA GLU A 31 1.06 1.10 5.15
C GLU A 31 0.58 -0.13 5.95
N ARG A 32 -0.53 -0.01 6.68
CA ARG A 32 -1.15 -1.14 7.41
C ARG A 32 -1.53 -2.29 6.48
N ALA A 33 -2.14 -1.99 5.34
CA ALA A 33 -2.50 -3.00 4.35
C ALA A 33 -1.25 -3.71 3.81
N GLN A 34 -0.17 -2.95 3.60
CA GLN A 34 1.09 -3.48 3.09
C GLN A 34 1.82 -4.35 4.13
N GLU A 35 1.83 -3.96 5.41
CA GLU A 35 2.37 -4.76 6.51
C GLU A 35 1.60 -6.06 6.69
N ARG A 36 0.26 -6.00 6.62
CA ARG A 36 -0.60 -7.19 6.67
C ARG A 36 -0.32 -8.12 5.49
N TYR A 37 -0.16 -7.57 4.29
CA TYR A 37 0.19 -8.34 3.10
C TYR A 37 1.55 -9.04 3.27
N ASP A 38 2.57 -8.29 3.70
CA ASP A 38 3.92 -8.84 3.92
C ASP A 38 3.90 -9.93 4.99
N SER A 39 3.19 -9.71 6.10
CA SER A 39 3.03 -10.69 7.17
C SER A 39 2.34 -11.97 6.69
N ALA A 40 1.29 -11.86 5.88
CA ALA A 40 0.59 -13.01 5.31
C ALA A 40 1.48 -13.84 4.38
N VAL A 41 2.27 -13.17 3.53
CA VAL A 41 3.23 -13.84 2.64
C VAL A 41 4.30 -14.60 3.44
N LEU A 42 4.87 -13.96 4.47
CA LEU A 42 5.89 -14.57 5.32
C LEU A 42 5.31 -15.73 6.15
N ALA A 43 4.09 -15.60 6.67
CA ALA A 43 3.40 -16.67 7.37
C ALA A 43 3.16 -17.89 6.44
N GLY A 44 2.73 -17.64 5.20
CA GLY A 44 2.59 -18.70 4.19
C GLY A 44 3.91 -19.41 3.89
N ARG A 45 5.01 -18.66 3.77
CA ARG A 45 6.34 -19.24 3.59
C ARG A 45 6.78 -20.08 4.79
N LYS A 46 6.57 -19.60 6.02
CA LYS A 46 6.87 -20.35 7.27
C LYS A 46 6.03 -21.61 7.40
N ALA A 47 4.78 -21.59 6.90
CA ALA A 47 3.91 -22.75 6.83
C ALA A 47 4.32 -23.78 5.75
N GLY A 48 5.33 -23.48 4.93
CA GLY A 48 5.86 -24.37 3.90
C GLY A 48 5.28 -24.16 2.50
N LEU A 49 4.38 -23.19 2.30
CA LEU A 49 3.84 -22.89 0.98
C LEU A 49 4.94 -22.38 0.04
N SER A 50 4.92 -22.83 -1.22
CA SER A 50 5.80 -22.33 -2.25
C SER A 50 5.41 -20.91 -2.70
N TRP A 51 6.37 -20.18 -3.28
CA TRP A 51 6.10 -18.86 -3.89
C TRP A 51 5.01 -18.89 -4.97
N ARG A 52 4.80 -20.05 -5.61
CA ARG A 52 3.75 -20.22 -6.62
C ARG A 52 2.38 -20.25 -5.96
N GLU A 53 2.19 -21.10 -4.95
CA GLU A 53 0.91 -21.23 -4.24
C GLU A 53 0.50 -19.93 -3.56
N ILE A 54 1.45 -19.24 -2.91
CA ILE A 54 1.19 -17.92 -2.32
C ILE A 54 0.78 -16.90 -3.39
N GLY A 55 1.42 -16.94 -4.57
CA GLY A 55 1.07 -16.09 -5.70
C GLY A 55 -0.33 -16.36 -6.24
N GLU A 56 -0.70 -17.63 -6.39
CA GLU A 56 -2.03 -18.05 -6.84
C GLU A 56 -3.13 -17.59 -5.87
N ILE A 57 -2.92 -17.74 -4.55
CA ILE A 57 -3.87 -17.27 -3.54
C ILE A 57 -4.03 -15.75 -3.56
N LEU A 58 -2.93 -15.02 -3.77
CA LEU A 58 -2.93 -13.55 -3.78
C LEU A 58 -3.27 -12.93 -5.14
N GLY A 59 -3.46 -13.75 -6.19
CA GLY A 59 -3.69 -13.26 -7.56
C GLY A 59 -2.48 -12.55 -8.18
N VAL A 60 -1.25 -12.86 -7.73
CA VAL A 60 -0.01 -12.25 -8.23
C VAL A 60 0.95 -13.30 -8.79
N SER A 61 1.82 -12.87 -9.71
CA SER A 61 2.83 -13.78 -10.26
C SER A 61 3.90 -14.15 -9.21
N LYS A 62 4.34 -15.42 -9.22
CA LYS A 62 5.43 -15.89 -8.35
C LYS A 62 6.71 -15.07 -8.50
N GLN A 63 6.98 -14.54 -9.69
CA GLN A 63 8.18 -13.75 -9.98
C GLN A 63 8.16 -12.41 -9.23
N LYS A 64 6.98 -11.79 -9.12
CA LYS A 64 6.78 -10.55 -8.35
C LYS A 64 7.04 -10.77 -6.86
N LEU A 65 6.49 -11.85 -6.30
CA LEU A 65 6.76 -12.24 -4.91
C LEU A 65 8.25 -12.56 -4.72
N HIS A 66 8.81 -13.42 -5.55
CA HIS A 66 10.21 -13.82 -5.44
C HIS A 66 11.16 -12.63 -5.54
N SER A 67 10.98 -11.72 -6.50
CA SER A 67 11.81 -10.51 -6.62
C SER A 67 11.72 -9.60 -5.39
N ARG A 68 10.53 -9.49 -4.79
CA ARG A 68 10.29 -8.61 -3.64
C ARG A 68 10.84 -9.17 -2.33
N TYR A 69 10.73 -10.49 -2.12
CA TYR A 69 11.09 -11.12 -0.85
C TYR A 69 12.43 -11.87 -0.87
N ARG A 70 13.06 -12.08 -2.04
CA ARG A 70 14.39 -12.72 -2.14
C ARG A 70 15.45 -12.03 -1.28
N SER A 71 15.40 -10.71 -1.14
CA SER A 71 16.35 -9.97 -0.30
C SER A 71 16.03 -10.04 1.19
N ARG A 72 14.76 -10.31 1.56
CA ARG A 72 14.29 -10.39 2.96
C ARG A 72 14.45 -11.79 3.55
N ASP A 73 14.55 -12.81 2.70
CA ASP A 73 14.80 -14.21 3.09
C ASP A 73 16.28 -14.46 3.49
N LEU A 74 17.20 -13.57 3.11
CA LEU A 74 18.65 -13.69 3.33
C LEU A 74 19.17 -12.97 4.60
N SER A 75 18.28 -12.52 5.49
CA SER A 75 18.66 -11.78 6.73
C SER A 75 18.16 -12.43 8.02
N THR A 76 17.96 -13.76 8.04
CA THR A 76 17.80 -14.54 9.28
C THR A 76 19.05 -15.35 9.55
#